data_AF-A0A6B3F0Y4-F1
#
_entry.id   AF-A0A6B3F0Y4-F1
#
_cell.length_a   1.000
_cell.length_b   1.000
_cell.length_c   1.000
_cell.angle_alpha   90.00
_cell.angle_beta   90.00
_cell.angle_gamma   90.00
#
_symmetry.space_group_name_H-M   'P 1'
#
loop_
_entity.id
_entity.type
_entity.pdbx_description
1 polymer ?
#
loop_
_entity_poly.entity_id
_entity_poly.type
_entity_poly.pdbx_seq_one_letter_code
_entity_poly.pdbx_strand_id
1 'polypeptide(L)'
;TELILADLQTVEKVLPRLAKEARIKKDVAPKLAAVEEAKAILEAGDTLFSKGIAQGTEKAAPLHDLHLLTTKPFLYVFNVD
;
A
#
# COMPACT_ATOMS: atom_id res chain seq x y z
N THR A 1 -7.50 -11.43 -5.75
CA THR A 1 -8.01 -10.08 -6.11
C THR A 1 -8.69 -9.39 -4.94
N GLU A 2 -9.38 -10.10 -4.04
CA GLU A 2 -10.06 -9.49 -2.88
C GLU A 2 -9.15 -8.64 -1.98
N LEU A 3 -7.92 -9.11 -1.69
CA LEU A 3 -6.95 -8.35 -0.88
C LEU A 3 -6.49 -7.04 -1.55
N ILE A 4 -6.35 -7.04 -2.88
CA ILE A 4 -5.99 -5.84 -3.64
C ILE A 4 -7.12 -4.82 -3.54
N LEU A 5 -8.38 -5.27 -3.67
CA LEU A 5 -9.54 -4.39 -3.58
C LEU A 5 -9.68 -3.78 -2.17
N ALA A 6 -9.45 -4.57 -1.12
CA ALA A 6 -9.50 -4.09 0.26
C ALA A 6 -8.43 -3.02 0.54
N ASP A 7 -7.21 -3.24 0.06
CA ASP A 7 -6.12 -2.27 0.18
C ASP A 7 -6.39 -1.02 -0.67
N LEU A 8 -6.94 -1.18 -1.87
CA LEU A 8 -7.31 -0.07 -2.74
C LEU A 8 -8.34 0.84 -2.07
N GLN A 9 -9.39 0.27 -1.48
CA GLN A 9 -10.38 1.02 -0.71
C GLN A 9 -9.75 1.77 0.47
N THR A 10 -8.79 1.15 1.15
CA THR A 10 -8.06 1.78 2.27
C THR A 10 -7.25 2.98 1.78
N VAL A 11 -6.53 2.83 0.69
CA VAL A 11 -5.71 3.87 0.06
C VAL A 11 -6.58 5.05 -0.41
N GLU A 12 -7.67 4.77 -1.13
CA GLU A 12 -8.61 5.78 -1.64
C GLU A 12 -9.25 6.60 -0.53
N LYS A 13 -9.57 5.98 0.61
CA LYS A 13 -10.15 6.67 1.77
C LYS A 13 -9.16 7.66 2.41
N VAL A 14 -7.86 7.35 2.39
CA VAL A 14 -6.85 8.14 3.11
C VAL A 14 -6.22 9.23 2.23
N LEU A 15 -6.13 9.01 0.91
CA LEU A 15 -5.55 9.96 -0.05
C LEU A 15 -6.06 11.40 0.08
N PRO A 16 -7.38 11.68 0.15
CA PRO A 16 -7.88 13.05 0.25
C PRO A 16 -7.40 13.80 1.49
N ARG A 17 -7.24 13.07 2.61
CA ARG A 17 -6.74 13.63 3.87
C ARG A 17 -5.24 13.92 3.77
N LEU A 18 -4.45 12.97 3.27
CA LEU A 18 -3.01 13.14 3.08
C LEU A 18 -2.69 14.27 2.09
N ALA A 19 -3.45 14.40 1.00
CA ALA A 19 -3.27 15.46 0.02
C ALA A 19 -3.50 16.86 0.63
N LYS A 20 -4.48 17.00 1.53
CA LYS A 20 -4.69 18.25 2.27
C LYS A 20 -3.56 18.51 3.26
N GLU A 21 -3.12 17.48 3.98
CA GLU A 21 -2.08 17.60 5.00
C GLU A 21 -0.71 17.96 4.39
N ALA A 22 -0.34 17.33 3.26
CA ALA A 22 0.91 17.57 2.55
C ALA A 22 1.07 19.00 2.02
N ARG A 23 -0.04 19.73 1.79
CA ARG A 23 -0.01 21.14 1.39
C ARG A 23 0.47 22.06 2.52
N ILE A 24 0.26 21.65 3.76
CA ILE A 24 0.60 22.42 4.96
C ILE A 24 1.93 21.93 5.53
N LYS A 25 2.12 20.61 5.54
CA LYS A 25 3.22 19.89 6.17
C LYS A 25 4.10 19.19 5.13
N LYS A 26 5.31 19.71 4.90
CA LYS A 26 6.23 19.18 3.89
C LYS A 26 6.73 17.77 4.20
N ASP A 27 6.76 17.39 5.48
CA ASP A 27 7.12 16.05 5.97
C ASP A 27 6.10 14.97 5.58
N VAL A 28 4.88 15.35 5.20
CA VAL A 28 3.84 14.41 4.75
C VAL A 28 3.91 14.12 3.25
N ALA A 29 4.62 14.95 2.48
CA ALA A 29 4.75 14.76 1.03
C ALA A 29 5.35 13.40 0.62
N PRO A 30 6.39 12.86 1.29
CA PRO A 30 6.90 11.51 0.99
C PRO A 30 5.86 10.41 1.22
N LYS A 31 5.03 10.55 2.27
CA LYS A 31 3.95 9.61 2.58
C LYS A 31 2.84 9.68 1.54
N LEU A 32 2.47 10.88 1.09
CA LEU A 32 1.50 11.04 0.01
C LEU A 32 1.98 10.37 -1.28
N ALA A 33 3.22 10.62 -1.69
CA ALA A 33 3.81 10.03 -2.88
C ALA A 33 3.83 8.48 -2.82
N ALA A 34 4.23 7.91 -1.67
CA ALA A 34 4.21 6.46 -1.48
C ALA A 34 2.80 5.87 -1.57
N VAL A 35 1.78 6.58 -1.05
CA VAL A 35 0.38 6.12 -1.12
C VAL A 35 -0.19 6.25 -2.54
N GLU A 36 0.21 7.26 -3.30
CA GLU A 36 -0.12 7.40 -4.73
C GLU A 36 0.52 6.30 -5.58
N GLU A 37 1.80 5.97 -5.32
CA GLU A 37 2.48 4.83 -5.96
C GLU A 37 1.79 3.51 -5.63
N ALA A 38 1.46 3.28 -4.34
CA ALA A 38 0.74 2.10 -3.91
C ALA A 38 -0.62 1.97 -4.60
N LYS A 39 -1.35 3.09 -4.75
CA LYS A 39 -2.60 3.11 -5.50
C LYS A 39 -2.41 2.63 -6.93
N ALA A 40 -1.43 3.17 -7.66
CA ALA A 40 -1.19 2.82 -9.05
C ALA A 40 -0.84 1.33 -9.23
N ILE A 41 -0.07 0.76 -8.31
CA ILE A 41 0.25 -0.68 -8.31
C ILE A 41 -1.01 -1.52 -8.12
N LEU A 42 -1.84 -1.15 -7.14
CA LEU A 42 -3.08 -1.87 -6.82
C LEU A 42 -4.12 -1.76 -7.96
N GLU A 43 -4.23 -0.60 -8.61
CA GLU A 43 -5.09 -0.40 -9.78
C GLU A 43 -4.63 -1.22 -11.00
N ALA A 44 -3.32 -1.45 -11.13
CA ALA A 44 -2.77 -2.35 -12.16
C ALA A 44 -3.04 -3.85 -11.87
N GLY A 45 -3.60 -4.17 -10.70
CA GLY A 45 -3.91 -5.54 -10.29
C GLY A 45 -2.73 -6.29 -9.66
N ASP A 46 -1.64 -5.59 -9.33
CA ASP A 46 -0.46 -6.14 -8.69
C ASP A 46 -0.52 -5.96 -7.17
N THR A 47 0.11 -6.87 -6.42
CA THR A 47 0.27 -6.70 -4.97
C THR A 47 1.49 -5.82 -4.66
N LEU A 48 1.45 -5.11 -3.54
CA LEU A 48 2.60 -4.29 -3.11
C LEU A 48 3.84 -5.17 -2.87
N PHE A 49 3.64 -6.37 -2.31
CA PHE A 49 4.70 -7.35 -2.12
C PHE A 49 5.34 -7.79 -3.46
N SER A 50 4.57 -8.05 -4.52
CA SER A 50 5.13 -8.47 -5.82
C SER A 50 5.96 -7.39 -6.52
N LYS A 51 5.71 -6.11 -6.21
CA LYS A 51 6.51 -4.96 -6.68
C LYS A 51 7.68 -4.61 -5.75
N GLY A 52 7.95 -5.43 -4.73
CA GLY A 52 9.06 -5.21 -3.81
C GLY A 52 8.78 -4.15 -2.73
N ILE A 53 7.51 -3.76 -2.53
CA ILE A 53 7.05 -2.97 -1.38
C ILE A 53 6.61 -3.97 -0.30
N ALA A 54 7.59 -4.48 0.43
CA ALA A 54 7.38 -5.51 1.44
C ALA A 54 7.40 -4.91 2.87
N GLN A 55 6.59 -5.47 3.77
CA GLN A 55 6.57 -5.06 5.18
C GLN A 55 7.97 -5.10 5.79
N GLY A 56 8.36 -4.03 6.50
CA GLY A 56 9.69 -3.89 7.11
C GLY A 56 10.78 -3.33 6.18
N THR A 57 10.47 -3.01 4.92
CA THR A 57 11.39 -2.32 4.00
C THR A 57 11.24 -0.81 4.05
N GLU A 58 12.28 -0.07 3.65
CA GLU A 58 12.23 1.40 3.54
C GLU A 58 11.10 1.89 2.63
N LYS A 59 10.81 1.14 1.55
CA LYS A 59 9.70 1.45 0.64
C LYS A 59 8.33 1.32 1.30
N ALA A 60 8.17 0.39 2.24
CA ALA A 60 6.92 0.20 2.97
C ALA A 60 6.80 1.06 4.24
N ALA A 61 7.90 1.64 4.73
CA ALA A 61 7.91 2.45 5.95
C ALA A 61 6.87 3.59 5.94
N PRO A 62 6.66 4.35 4.84
CA PRO A 62 5.62 5.37 4.78
C PRO A 62 4.18 4.82 4.80
N LEU A 63 4.01 3.56 4.42
CA LEU A 63 2.71 2.88 4.31
C LEU A 63 2.35 2.08 5.57
N HIS A 64 3.28 1.94 6.51
CA HIS A 64 3.16 1.06 7.67
C HIS A 64 1.86 1.29 8.46
N ASP A 65 1.49 2.55 8.69
CA ASP A 65 0.30 2.92 9.47
C ASP A 65 -1.03 2.55 8.79
N LEU A 66 -1.02 2.28 7.49
CA LEU A 66 -2.21 1.89 6.72
C LEU A 66 -2.56 0.41 6.86
N HIS A 67 -1.67 -0.40 7.45
CA HIS A 67 -1.90 -1.83 7.70
C HIS A 67 -2.32 -2.63 6.45
N LEU A 68 -1.79 -2.25 5.28
CA LEU A 68 -2.13 -2.86 3.98
C LEU A 68 -1.77 -4.34 3.96
N LEU A 69 -2.71 -5.17 3.51
CA LEU A 69 -2.63 -6.62 3.52
C LEU A 69 -1.64 -7.15 2.48
N THR A 70 -1.57 -6.51 1.33
CA THR A 70 -0.76 -6.90 0.16
C THR A 70 0.73 -6.60 0.30
N THR A 71 1.17 -5.95 1.39
CA THR A 71 2.59 -5.76 1.72
C THR A 71 3.21 -6.97 2.41
N LYS A 72 2.38 -7.91 2.89
CA LYS A 72 2.82 -9.09 3.64
C LYS A 72 3.23 -10.23 2.70
N PRO A 73 4.20 -11.08 3.09
CA PRO A 73 4.53 -12.27 2.34
C PRO A 73 3.38 -13.27 2.34
N PHE A 74 3.19 -13.96 1.22
CA PHE A 74 2.21 -15.04 1.05
C PHE A 74 2.89 -16.41 1.15
N LEU A 75 2.23 -17.36 1.81
CA LEU A 75 2.60 -18.77 1.79
C LEU A 75 1.54 -19.54 0.99
N TYR A 76 1.94 -20.10 -0.15
CA TYR A 76 1.07 -20.97 -0.95
C TYR A 76 1.18 -22.40 -0.42
N VAL A 77 0.12 -22.89 0.21
CA VAL A 77 0.03 -24.27 0.70
C VAL A 77 -0.80 -25.07 -0.27
N PHE A 78 -0.18 -26.05 -0.93
CA PHE A 78 -0.87 -26.99 -1.80
C PHE A 78 -1.24 -28.22 -0.95
N ASN A 79 -2.54 -28.39 -0.71
CA ASN A 79 -3.04 -29.61 -0.09
C ASN A 79 -3.19 -30.69 -1.17
N VAL A 80 -2.35 -31.72 -1.11
CA VAL A 80 -2.40 -32.87 -2.01
C VAL A 80 -2.72 -34.12 -1.20
N ASP A 81 -3.65 -34.92 -1.70
CA ASP A 81 -4.04 -36.24 -1.18
C ASP A 81 -3.62 -37.31 -2.19
#